data_AF-A0A8J6NLC9-F1
#
_entry.id   AF-A0A8J6NLC9-F1
#
_cell.length_a   1.000
_cell.length_b   1.000
_cell.length_c   1.000
_cell.angle_alpha   90.00
_cell.angle_beta   90.00
_cell.angle_gamma   90.00
#
_symmetry.space_group_name_H-M   'P 1'
#
loop_
_entity.id
_entity.type
_entity.pdbx_description
1 polymer ?
#
loop_
_entity_poly.entity_id
_entity_poly.type
_entity_poly.pdbx_seq_one_letter_code
_entity_poly.pdbx_strand_id
1 'polypeptide(L)'
;VPMAMDLTGQVAADALYYNYYSGVTGMLDFMRGAARSEGGKSILMLPSTDRQGKKSRIVAMLTDTAIVVPRGDVQYVVTEYGAVNLFGKSLQERAMAMISIAHPKFREELFFEAKKAGLLGSERTLSESIHGIYPIRLEESIEIDGDLITVRPAKPVDDRRIQEHFYNLDKNDIYSRFFQARTRFVRDDMERMFQIDYIKDLTLLAVVGEFGFGKVVAVAEYLLDPAKNMAEVAFSVAKDWQGKGLGKILMKKLSEAARENGIAGLTAYTLPGNQGMIRLFKTLPYKIRTVYDGEVIELSCKFDELA
;
A
#
# COMPACT_ATOMS: atom_id res chain seq x y z
N VAL A 1 4.36 16.86 -22.88
CA VAL A 1 3.69 15.84 -22.04
C VAL A 1 4.60 14.62 -21.95
N PRO A 2 4.76 13.97 -20.79
CA PRO A 2 5.55 12.74 -20.68
C PRO A 2 5.06 11.68 -21.69
N MET A 3 5.99 11.20 -22.51
CA MET A 3 5.71 10.13 -23.48
C MET A 3 5.80 8.78 -22.78
N ALA A 4 6.88 8.56 -22.03
CA ALA A 4 7.13 7.34 -21.28
C ALA A 4 7.99 7.65 -20.05
N MET A 5 7.91 6.79 -19.05
CA MET A 5 8.77 6.82 -17.87
C MET A 5 9.34 5.43 -17.61
N ASP A 6 10.62 5.35 -17.26
CA ASP A 6 11.16 4.06 -16.81
C ASP A 6 10.87 3.77 -15.33
N LEU A 7 11.14 2.54 -14.91
CA LEU A 7 10.97 2.08 -13.52
C LEU A 7 11.83 2.84 -12.51
N THR A 8 12.92 3.45 -12.95
CA THR A 8 13.74 4.33 -12.10
C THR A 8 13.16 5.74 -12.02
N GLY A 9 12.12 6.05 -12.81
CA GLY A 9 11.45 7.34 -12.86
C GLY A 9 12.14 8.36 -13.75
N GLN A 10 12.97 7.96 -14.73
CA GLN A 10 13.42 8.89 -15.77
C GLN A 10 12.26 9.16 -16.72
N VAL A 11 12.17 10.41 -17.22
CA VAL A 11 11.08 10.82 -18.12
C VAL A 11 11.62 11.04 -19.51
N ALA A 12 11.03 10.34 -20.47
CA ALA A 12 11.06 10.71 -21.87
C ALA A 12 9.87 11.62 -22.16
N ALA A 13 10.14 12.80 -22.72
CA ALA A 13 9.10 13.69 -23.24
C ALA A 13 9.32 13.88 -24.75
N ASP A 14 8.28 14.34 -25.44
CA ASP A 14 8.15 14.46 -26.90
C ASP A 14 9.40 15.08 -27.56
N ALA A 15 10.31 14.19 -27.96
CA ALA A 15 11.54 14.44 -28.68
C ALA A 15 11.83 13.17 -29.49
N LEU A 16 10.92 12.79 -30.40
CA LEU A 16 11.25 11.73 -31.34
C LEU A 16 12.28 12.32 -32.31
N TYR A 17 13.29 11.54 -32.68
CA TYR A 17 14.42 12.01 -33.50
C TYR A 17 14.00 12.65 -34.83
N TYR A 18 12.76 12.43 -35.29
CA TYR A 18 12.23 12.88 -36.56
C TYR A 18 11.20 14.02 -36.46
N ASN A 19 10.61 14.28 -35.29
CA ASN A 19 9.65 15.36 -35.12
C ASN A 19 10.29 16.49 -34.28
N TYR A 20 10.86 17.49 -34.96
CA TYR A 20 11.42 18.72 -34.36
C TYR A 20 10.40 19.59 -33.59
N TYR A 21 9.23 19.05 -33.26
CA TYR A 21 8.19 19.73 -32.49
C TYR A 21 8.43 19.45 -31.01
N SER A 22 8.75 20.52 -30.26
CA SER A 22 9.06 20.56 -28.81
C SER A 22 10.54 20.33 -28.46
N GLY A 23 11.34 21.39 -28.61
CA GLY A 23 12.64 21.51 -27.94
C GLY A 23 12.48 21.46 -26.42
N VAL A 24 13.56 21.04 -25.73
CA VAL A 24 13.71 20.89 -24.27
C VAL A 24 12.82 21.87 -23.51
N THR A 25 11.62 21.40 -23.16
CA THR A 25 10.62 22.20 -22.47
C THR A 25 11.16 22.62 -21.11
N GLY A 26 10.73 23.77 -20.58
CA GLY A 26 10.98 24.21 -19.20
C GLY A 26 10.36 23.30 -18.11
N MET A 27 10.07 22.04 -18.44
CA MET A 27 9.60 21.01 -17.52
C MET A 27 10.61 20.81 -16.40
N LEU A 28 11.90 20.67 -16.72
CA LEU A 28 12.93 20.51 -15.69
C LEU A 28 13.01 21.75 -14.78
N ASP A 29 12.96 22.96 -15.36
CA ASP A 29 12.98 24.21 -14.61
C ASP A 29 11.75 24.37 -13.71
N PHE A 30 10.57 24.02 -14.22
CA PHE A 30 9.32 24.04 -13.45
C PHE A 30 9.37 23.04 -12.30
N MET A 31 9.84 21.82 -12.54
CA MET A 31 9.94 20.79 -11.52
C MET A 31 10.92 21.20 -10.40
N ARG A 32 12.08 21.73 -10.77
CA ARG A 32 13.07 22.25 -9.81
C ARG A 32 12.56 23.49 -9.08
N GLY A 33 11.84 24.38 -9.77
CA GLY A 33 11.19 25.55 -9.18
C GLY A 33 10.14 25.15 -8.16
N ALA A 34 9.25 24.22 -8.51
CA ALA A 34 8.24 23.68 -7.61
C ALA A 34 8.88 23.00 -6.39
N ALA A 35 9.93 22.21 -6.58
CA ALA A 35 10.64 21.57 -5.49
C ALA A 35 11.36 22.54 -4.53
N ARG A 36 11.69 23.75 -4.99
CA ARG A 36 12.33 24.82 -4.18
C ARG A 36 11.32 25.78 -3.56
N SER A 37 10.07 25.76 -4.00
CA SER A 37 9.01 26.60 -3.43
C SER A 37 8.57 26.03 -2.09
N GLU A 38 8.29 26.92 -1.13
CA GLU A 38 7.68 26.52 0.14
C GLU A 38 6.35 25.81 -0.12
N GLY A 39 6.19 24.60 0.43
CA GLY A 39 5.02 23.73 0.20
C GLY A 39 4.83 23.23 -1.24
N GLY A 40 5.76 23.53 -2.15
CA GLY A 40 5.65 23.21 -3.57
C GLY A 40 5.78 21.72 -3.85
N LYS A 41 4.95 21.21 -4.78
CA LYS A 41 4.93 19.80 -5.18
C LYS A 41 5.06 19.68 -6.69
N SER A 42 6.09 18.98 -7.16
CA SER A 42 6.25 18.67 -8.57
C SER A 42 5.51 17.38 -8.92
N ILE A 43 4.39 17.51 -9.64
CA ILE A 43 3.53 16.38 -10.02
C ILE A 43 3.63 16.12 -11.53
N LEU A 44 4.13 14.94 -11.89
CA LEU A 44 4.14 14.44 -13.26
C LEU A 44 2.98 13.49 -13.48
N MET A 45 2.20 13.75 -14.53
CA MET A 45 1.07 12.92 -14.91
C MET A 45 1.34 12.26 -16.26
N LEU A 46 1.03 10.97 -16.36
CA LEU A 46 1.02 10.23 -17.62
C LEU A 46 -0.11 9.18 -17.62
N PRO A 47 -0.76 8.93 -18.76
CA PRO A 47 -1.57 7.74 -18.92
C PRO A 47 -0.71 6.49 -18.72
N SER A 48 -1.24 5.42 -18.15
CA SER A 48 -0.49 4.19 -17.95
C SER A 48 -0.17 3.46 -19.28
N THR A 49 -0.95 3.74 -20.33
CA THR A 49 -0.84 3.10 -21.66
C THR A 49 -0.85 4.09 -22.83
N ASP A 50 -0.53 3.60 -24.02
CA ASP A 50 -0.76 4.32 -25.27
C ASP A 50 -2.27 4.52 -25.54
N ARG A 51 -2.61 5.32 -26.57
CA ARG A 51 -4.01 5.61 -26.91
C ARG A 51 -4.84 4.38 -27.25
N GLN A 52 -4.20 3.25 -27.59
CA GLN A 52 -4.87 2.00 -27.96
C GLN A 52 -4.88 0.97 -26.82
N GLY A 53 -4.30 1.27 -25.65
CA GLY A 53 -4.14 0.32 -24.56
C GLY A 53 -3.21 -0.87 -24.90
N LYS A 54 -2.43 -0.77 -25.98
CA LYS A 54 -1.60 -1.87 -26.52
C LYS A 54 -0.20 -1.87 -25.95
N LYS A 55 0.32 -0.71 -25.57
CA LYS A 55 1.67 -0.55 -25.03
C LYS A 55 1.62 0.20 -23.70
N SER A 56 2.44 -0.22 -22.75
CA SER A 56 2.66 0.52 -21.50
C SER A 56 3.48 1.79 -21.77
N ARG A 57 3.16 2.88 -21.06
CA ARG A 57 4.01 4.08 -20.99
C ARG A 57 4.99 4.04 -19.82
N ILE A 58 4.78 3.14 -18.87
CA ILE A 58 5.79 2.79 -17.87
C ILE A 58 6.59 1.63 -18.44
N VAL A 59 7.90 1.81 -18.64
CA VAL A 59 8.79 0.82 -19.28
C VAL A 59 9.90 0.39 -18.33
N ALA A 60 10.53 -0.75 -18.57
CA ALA A 60 11.62 -1.24 -17.71
C ALA A 60 12.80 -0.25 -17.68
N MET A 61 13.24 0.19 -18.86
CA MET A 61 14.35 1.11 -19.04
C MET A 61 14.14 1.91 -20.34
N LEU A 62 14.46 3.19 -20.33
CA LEU A 62 14.51 3.99 -21.57
C LEU A 62 15.83 3.71 -22.30
N THR A 63 15.75 3.22 -23.55
CA THR A 63 16.92 2.89 -24.38
C THR A 63 17.11 3.85 -25.55
N ASP A 64 16.03 4.14 -26.28
CA ASP A 64 16.10 4.82 -27.60
C ASP A 64 15.37 6.16 -27.62
N THR A 65 15.25 6.81 -26.45
CA THR A 65 14.54 8.10 -26.31
C THR A 65 15.35 9.06 -25.45
N ALA A 66 15.33 10.35 -25.82
CA ALA A 66 15.98 11.39 -25.03
C ALA A 66 15.32 11.51 -23.64
N ILE A 67 16.16 11.46 -22.59
CA ILE A 67 15.73 11.70 -21.21
C ILE A 67 15.66 13.21 -21.01
N VAL A 68 14.45 13.71 -20.73
CA VAL A 68 14.19 15.14 -20.55
C VAL A 68 14.16 15.51 -19.07
N VAL A 69 13.74 14.58 -18.20
CA VAL A 69 13.80 14.75 -16.75
C VAL A 69 14.58 13.57 -16.14
N PRO A 70 15.74 13.84 -15.52
CA PRO A 70 16.49 12.82 -14.79
C PRO A 70 15.69 12.30 -13.59
N ARG A 71 15.90 11.03 -13.23
CA ARG A 71 15.23 10.39 -12.08
C ARG A 71 15.35 11.18 -10.76
N GLY A 72 16.47 11.87 -10.54
CA GLY A 72 16.72 12.64 -9.31
C GLY A 72 15.80 13.85 -9.13
N ASP A 73 15.27 14.39 -10.23
CA ASP A 73 14.37 15.55 -10.21
C ASP A 73 12.88 15.13 -10.12
N VAL A 74 12.57 13.85 -10.31
CA VAL A 74 11.19 13.34 -10.24
C VAL A 74 10.75 13.10 -8.80
N GLN A 75 9.68 13.80 -8.40
CA GLN A 75 9.01 13.66 -7.11
C GLN A 75 7.72 12.84 -7.23
N TYR A 76 6.60 13.44 -7.63
CA TYR A 76 5.32 12.75 -7.70
C TYR A 76 5.02 12.28 -9.12
N VAL A 77 4.53 11.05 -9.24
CA VAL A 77 4.07 10.45 -10.51
C VAL A 77 2.65 9.95 -10.34
N VAL A 78 1.78 10.27 -11.28
CA VAL A 78 0.36 9.92 -11.24
C VAL A 78 -0.09 9.30 -12.57
N THR A 79 -0.82 8.20 -12.46
CA THR A 79 -1.58 7.58 -13.55
C THR A 79 -3.03 7.40 -13.11
N GLU A 80 -3.88 6.90 -14.00
CA GLU A 80 -5.24 6.47 -13.69
C GLU A 80 -5.32 5.32 -12.66
N TYR A 81 -4.20 4.65 -12.35
CA TYR A 81 -4.13 3.58 -11.35
C TYR A 81 -3.55 4.02 -10.01
N GLY A 82 -3.18 5.30 -9.86
CA GLY A 82 -2.80 5.89 -8.59
C GLY A 82 -1.64 6.86 -8.66
N ALA A 83 -1.16 7.27 -7.50
CA ALA A 83 -0.09 8.23 -7.32
C ALA A 83 1.02 7.68 -6.41
N VAL A 84 2.26 7.99 -6.75
CA VAL A 84 3.45 7.64 -5.95
C VAL A 84 4.38 8.84 -5.78
N ASN A 85 5.06 8.90 -4.64
CA ASN A 85 6.19 9.79 -4.41
C ASN A 85 7.49 9.01 -4.56
N LEU A 86 8.35 9.41 -5.48
CA LEU A 86 9.66 8.81 -5.76
C LEU A 86 10.82 9.51 -5.05
N PHE A 87 10.58 10.66 -4.42
CA PHE A 87 11.61 11.39 -3.69
C PHE A 87 12.11 10.57 -2.50
N GLY A 88 13.43 10.54 -2.32
CA GLY A 88 14.09 9.80 -1.22
C GLY A 88 14.03 8.27 -1.32
N LYS A 89 13.42 7.71 -2.38
CA LYS A 89 13.31 6.26 -2.59
C LYS A 89 14.54 5.69 -3.28
N SER A 90 14.95 4.49 -2.87
CA SER A 90 15.93 3.65 -3.56
C SER A 90 15.43 3.19 -4.94
N LEU A 91 16.32 2.73 -5.82
CA LEU A 91 15.94 2.20 -7.14
C LEU A 91 14.92 1.05 -7.04
N GLN A 92 15.07 0.18 -6.05
CA GLN A 92 14.15 -0.91 -5.77
C GLN A 92 12.75 -0.40 -5.41
N GLU A 93 12.68 0.56 -4.49
CA GLU A 93 11.41 1.16 -4.08
C GLU A 93 10.76 1.96 -5.21
N ARG A 94 11.55 2.62 -6.07
CA ARG A 94 11.06 3.34 -7.25
C ARG A 94 10.48 2.37 -8.28
N ALA A 95 11.16 1.26 -8.56
CA ALA A 95 10.66 0.24 -9.49
C ALA A 95 9.31 -0.31 -9.01
N MET A 96 9.20 -0.70 -7.73
CA MET A 96 7.93 -1.15 -7.16
C MET A 96 6.84 -0.06 -7.19
N ALA A 97 7.20 1.19 -6.91
CA ALA A 97 6.28 2.33 -6.97
C ALA A 97 5.71 2.48 -8.39
N MET A 98 6.59 2.50 -9.40
CA MET A 98 6.20 2.64 -10.80
C MET A 98 5.36 1.47 -11.30
N ILE A 99 5.72 0.22 -10.95
CA ILE A 99 4.91 -0.96 -11.27
C ILE A 99 3.52 -0.85 -10.64
N SER A 100 3.40 -0.37 -9.40
CA SER A 100 2.11 -0.27 -8.72
C SER A 100 1.11 0.69 -9.39
N ILE A 101 1.60 1.70 -10.10
CA ILE A 101 0.77 2.66 -10.86
C ILE A 101 0.75 2.35 -12.37
N ALA A 102 1.39 1.27 -12.82
CA ALA A 102 1.26 0.80 -14.20
C ALA A 102 -0.08 0.09 -14.40
N HIS A 103 -0.51 0.01 -15.67
CA HIS A 103 -1.73 -0.71 -16.05
C HIS A 103 -1.61 -2.19 -15.64
N PRO A 104 -2.63 -2.79 -14.98
CA PRO A 104 -2.57 -4.17 -14.47
C PRO A 104 -2.02 -5.19 -15.48
N LYS A 105 -2.49 -5.12 -16.73
CA LYS A 105 -2.02 -5.96 -17.86
C LYS A 105 -0.50 -6.04 -18.05
N PHE A 106 0.25 -4.99 -17.73
CA PHE A 106 1.71 -4.93 -17.99
C PHE A 106 2.56 -5.07 -16.73
N ARG A 107 1.95 -5.11 -15.54
CA ARG A 107 2.71 -5.10 -14.28
C ARG A 107 3.55 -6.35 -14.10
N GLU A 108 3.07 -7.51 -14.54
CA GLU A 108 3.83 -8.77 -14.47
C GLU A 108 5.10 -8.72 -15.32
N GLU A 109 4.95 -8.31 -16.58
CA GLU A 109 6.04 -8.12 -17.52
C GLU A 109 7.07 -7.11 -16.96
N LEU A 110 6.59 -5.97 -16.47
CA LEU A 110 7.45 -4.94 -15.89
C LEU A 110 8.23 -5.43 -14.67
N PHE A 111 7.61 -6.24 -13.80
CA PHE A 111 8.29 -6.81 -12.66
C PHE A 111 9.36 -7.81 -13.07
N PHE A 112 9.06 -8.68 -14.05
CA PHE A 112 10.04 -9.63 -14.58
C PHE A 112 11.24 -8.90 -15.19
N GLU A 113 10.99 -7.89 -16.01
CA GLU A 113 12.06 -7.07 -16.60
C GLU A 113 12.84 -6.28 -15.53
N ALA A 114 12.18 -5.81 -14.46
CA ALA A 114 12.85 -5.15 -13.34
C ALA A 114 13.83 -6.08 -12.61
N LYS A 115 13.45 -7.36 -12.42
CA LYS A 115 14.36 -8.38 -11.88
C LYS A 115 15.54 -8.64 -12.80
N LYS A 116 15.27 -8.83 -14.09
CA LYS A 116 16.30 -9.05 -15.11
C LYS A 116 17.29 -7.88 -15.20
N ALA A 117 16.80 -6.66 -15.01
CA ALA A 117 17.62 -5.45 -14.94
C ALA A 117 18.33 -5.23 -13.60
N GLY A 118 18.16 -6.13 -12.61
CA GLY A 118 18.77 -6.01 -11.28
C GLY A 118 18.17 -4.90 -10.39
N LEU A 119 17.02 -4.34 -10.76
CA LEU A 119 16.31 -3.34 -9.96
C LEU A 119 15.57 -3.96 -8.77
N LEU A 120 15.11 -5.20 -8.93
CA LEU A 120 14.45 -5.99 -7.89
C LEU A 120 15.31 -7.22 -7.56
N GLY A 121 15.36 -7.58 -6.28
CA GLY A 121 16.03 -8.80 -5.83
C GLY A 121 15.35 -10.05 -6.40
N SER A 122 16.15 -11.09 -6.66
CA SER A 122 15.71 -12.35 -7.24
C SER A 122 14.71 -13.09 -6.35
N GLU A 123 14.79 -12.89 -5.04
CA GLU A 123 13.95 -13.50 -4.01
C GLU A 123 12.48 -13.08 -4.09
N ARG A 124 12.18 -11.89 -4.61
CA ARG A 124 10.81 -11.35 -4.57
C ARG A 124 9.86 -12.17 -5.41
N THR A 125 8.83 -12.79 -4.83
CA THR A 125 7.83 -13.50 -5.63
C THR A 125 6.72 -12.57 -6.09
N LEU A 126 6.27 -12.80 -7.31
CA LEU A 126 5.10 -12.13 -7.89
C LEU A 126 3.88 -12.92 -7.42
N SER A 127 3.45 -12.74 -6.18
CA SER A 127 2.17 -13.31 -5.74
C SER A 127 1.02 -12.49 -6.36
N GLU A 128 -0.22 -13.02 -6.27
CA GLU A 128 -1.47 -12.48 -6.84
C GLU A 128 -1.68 -10.95 -6.63
N SER A 129 -0.93 -10.37 -5.69
CA SER A 129 -0.69 -8.95 -5.44
C SER A 129 -0.58 -8.00 -6.65
N ILE A 130 -0.15 -8.46 -7.81
CA ILE A 130 0.06 -7.54 -8.94
C ILE A 130 -1.24 -7.19 -9.69
N HIS A 131 -2.30 -7.97 -9.51
CA HIS A 131 -3.56 -7.78 -10.21
C HIS A 131 -4.54 -6.84 -9.48
N GLY A 132 -4.35 -6.63 -8.19
CA GLY A 132 -5.23 -5.77 -7.39
C GLY A 132 -5.25 -4.33 -7.92
N ILE A 133 -6.45 -3.84 -8.23
CA ILE A 133 -6.67 -2.41 -8.52
C ILE A 133 -6.76 -1.71 -7.17
N TYR A 134 -5.91 -0.70 -6.96
CA TYR A 134 -5.88 0.07 -5.73
C TYR A 134 -7.27 0.63 -5.37
N PRO A 135 -7.91 0.23 -4.25
CA PRO A 135 -9.26 0.65 -3.94
C PRO A 135 -9.26 2.05 -3.31
N ILE A 136 -9.11 3.07 -4.15
CA ILE A 136 -9.01 4.48 -3.74
C ILE A 136 -10.16 4.93 -2.83
N ARG A 137 -11.36 4.34 -2.99
CA ARG A 137 -12.54 4.61 -2.16
C ARG A 137 -12.35 4.31 -0.67
N LEU A 138 -11.35 3.48 -0.32
CA LEU A 138 -11.02 3.17 1.08
C LEU A 138 -10.08 4.22 1.70
N GLU A 139 -9.44 5.06 0.90
CA GLU A 139 -8.63 6.18 1.39
C GLU A 139 -9.52 7.25 2.04
N GLU A 140 -9.18 7.64 3.26
CA GLU A 140 -9.89 8.70 4.00
C GLU A 140 -8.88 9.43 4.91
N SER A 141 -9.00 10.75 5.01
CA SER A 141 -8.22 11.52 5.99
C SER A 141 -9.13 11.96 7.13
N ILE A 142 -8.68 11.71 8.36
CA ILE A 142 -9.44 11.90 9.60
C ILE A 142 -8.55 12.68 10.55
N GLU A 143 -9.12 13.65 11.26
CA GLU A 143 -8.43 14.38 12.31
C GLU A 143 -8.66 13.70 13.66
N ILE A 144 -7.59 13.39 14.40
CA ILE A 144 -7.65 12.85 15.76
C ILE A 144 -6.66 13.64 16.61
N ASP A 145 -7.16 14.26 17.69
CA ASP A 145 -6.37 15.09 18.60
C ASP A 145 -5.54 16.21 17.91
N GLY A 146 -6.05 16.75 16.80
CA GLY A 146 -5.38 17.79 16.01
C GLY A 146 -4.38 17.27 14.97
N ASP A 147 -4.11 15.97 14.94
CA ASP A 147 -3.27 15.34 13.93
C ASP A 147 -4.12 14.81 12.76
N LEU A 148 -3.69 15.11 11.54
CA LEU A 148 -4.29 14.55 10.33
C LEU A 148 -3.75 13.13 10.06
N ILE A 149 -4.64 12.15 10.05
CA ILE A 149 -4.34 10.75 9.80
C ILE A 149 -4.99 10.33 8.50
N THR A 150 -4.19 9.81 7.58
CA THR A 150 -4.70 9.17 6.36
C THR A 150 -4.83 7.66 6.60
N VAL A 151 -6.05 7.16 6.59
CA VAL A 151 -6.36 5.73 6.53
C VAL A 151 -6.40 5.31 5.07
N ARG A 152 -5.63 4.30 4.67
CA ARG A 152 -5.59 3.83 3.28
C ARG A 152 -5.13 2.38 3.14
N PRO A 153 -5.49 1.68 2.04
CA PRO A 153 -4.87 0.41 1.69
C PRO A 153 -3.35 0.50 1.60
N ALA A 154 -2.67 -0.57 2.03
CA ALA A 154 -1.23 -0.73 1.88
C ALA A 154 -0.84 -0.79 0.40
N LYS A 155 0.31 -0.20 0.08
CA LYS A 155 0.93 -0.20 -1.25
C LYS A 155 2.18 -1.10 -1.19
N PRO A 156 2.67 -1.64 -2.32
CA PRO A 156 3.86 -2.50 -2.29
C PRO A 156 5.14 -1.79 -1.82
N VAL A 157 5.09 -0.45 -1.79
CA VAL A 157 6.18 0.42 -1.32
C VAL A 157 6.13 0.71 0.19
N ASP A 158 5.17 0.14 0.91
CA ASP A 158 5.02 0.35 2.36
C ASP A 158 5.83 -0.65 3.21
N ASP A 159 6.53 -1.61 2.58
CA ASP A 159 7.36 -2.65 3.23
C ASP A 159 8.14 -2.11 4.43
N ARG A 160 9.00 -1.14 4.16
CA ARG A 160 9.83 -0.52 5.18
C ARG A 160 9.03 0.20 6.28
N ARG A 161 7.92 0.87 5.94
CA ARG A 161 7.12 1.63 6.92
C ARG A 161 6.36 0.72 7.87
N ILE A 162 5.84 -0.39 7.36
CA ILE A 162 5.18 -1.42 8.16
C ILE A 162 6.22 -2.12 9.05
N GLN A 163 7.41 -2.41 8.50
CA GLN A 163 8.50 -2.98 9.27
C GLN A 163 8.92 -2.05 10.43
N GLU A 164 9.08 -0.75 10.16
CA GLU A 164 9.37 0.27 11.16
C GLU A 164 8.23 0.40 12.19
N HIS A 165 6.97 0.24 11.79
CA HIS A 165 5.84 0.19 12.73
C HIS A 165 6.02 -0.95 13.74
N PHE A 166 6.28 -2.18 13.26
CA PHE A 166 6.43 -3.34 14.15
C PHE A 166 7.66 -3.26 15.06
N TYR A 167 8.78 -2.70 14.60
CA TYR A 167 9.96 -2.48 15.44
C TYR A 167 9.72 -1.47 16.57
N ASN A 168 8.73 -0.58 16.43
CA ASN A 168 8.38 0.41 17.44
C ASN A 168 7.25 -0.05 18.39
N LEU A 169 6.75 -1.28 18.25
CA LEU A 169 5.73 -1.83 19.15
C LEU A 169 6.34 -2.37 20.45
N ASP A 170 5.56 -2.32 21.52
CA ASP A 170 5.90 -2.99 22.77
C ASP A 170 5.90 -4.51 22.58
N LYS A 171 6.75 -5.24 23.34
CA LYS A 171 6.87 -6.71 23.24
C LYS A 171 5.54 -7.44 23.40
N ASN A 172 4.65 -6.93 24.25
CA ASN A 172 3.32 -7.51 24.49
C ASN A 172 2.39 -7.33 23.29
N ASP A 173 2.51 -6.21 22.56
CA ASP A 173 1.71 -5.94 21.37
C ASP A 173 2.17 -6.82 20.21
N ILE A 174 3.49 -7.03 20.07
CA ILE A 174 4.04 -8.02 19.13
C ILE A 174 3.55 -9.42 19.48
N TYR A 175 3.66 -9.83 20.75
CA TYR A 175 3.20 -11.14 21.17
C TYR A 175 1.70 -11.34 20.90
N SER A 176 0.87 -10.34 21.21
CA SER A 176 -0.57 -10.39 20.95
C SER A 176 -0.90 -10.45 19.46
N ARG A 177 -0.10 -9.78 18.61
CA ARG A 177 -0.30 -9.72 17.16
C ARG A 177 0.10 -11.00 16.44
N PHE A 178 1.16 -11.67 16.92
CA PHE A 178 1.78 -12.80 16.23
C PHE A 178 1.65 -14.13 16.99
N PHE A 179 1.11 -14.11 18.22
CA PHE A 179 1.13 -15.23 19.19
C PHE A 179 2.52 -15.74 19.55
N GLN A 180 3.55 -14.93 19.31
CA GLN A 180 4.95 -15.25 19.62
C GLN A 180 5.77 -13.97 19.82
N ALA A 181 6.78 -14.05 20.66
CA ALA A 181 7.71 -12.94 20.88
C ALA A 181 8.66 -12.84 19.68
N ARG A 182 8.32 -11.99 18.70
CA ARG A 182 9.20 -11.67 17.56
C ARG A 182 10.05 -10.45 17.86
N THR A 183 11.34 -10.56 17.58
CA THR A 183 12.31 -9.44 17.71
C THR A 183 12.91 -9.02 16.37
N ARG A 184 12.62 -9.79 15.30
CA ARG A 184 13.07 -9.52 13.92
C ARG A 184 11.90 -9.70 12.99
N PHE A 185 11.68 -8.71 12.13
CA PHE A 185 10.68 -8.75 11.06
C PHE A 185 11.47 -8.75 9.75
N VAL A 186 11.85 -9.93 9.27
CA VAL A 186 12.60 -10.07 8.00
C VAL A 186 11.60 -9.96 6.85
N ARG A 187 12.06 -9.58 5.64
CA ARG A 187 11.19 -9.32 4.48
C ARG A 187 10.23 -10.48 4.16
N ASP A 188 10.66 -11.73 4.25
CA ASP A 188 9.82 -12.91 3.95
C ASP A 188 8.60 -13.03 4.88
N ASP A 189 8.70 -12.55 6.12
CA ASP A 189 7.57 -12.48 7.06
C ASP A 189 6.59 -11.36 6.72
N MET A 190 7.13 -10.32 6.08
CA MET A 190 6.42 -9.12 5.67
C MET A 190 5.65 -9.36 4.37
N GLU A 191 6.19 -10.12 3.41
CA GLU A 191 5.59 -10.38 2.09
C GLU A 191 4.12 -10.83 2.13
N ARG A 192 3.67 -11.54 3.18
CA ARG A 192 2.25 -11.92 3.36
C ARG A 192 1.32 -10.74 3.69
N MET A 193 1.82 -9.75 4.42
CA MET A 193 1.04 -8.54 4.80
C MET A 193 0.90 -7.53 3.65
N PHE A 194 1.66 -7.72 2.56
CA PHE A 194 1.56 -6.96 1.33
C PHE A 194 1.01 -7.82 0.19
N GLN A 195 0.25 -8.88 0.43
CA GLN A 195 -0.43 -9.55 -0.68
C GLN A 195 -1.61 -8.67 -1.14
N ILE A 196 -1.38 -8.00 -2.26
CA ILE A 196 -2.17 -6.87 -2.77
C ILE A 196 -3.26 -7.34 -3.73
N ASP A 197 -4.02 -8.39 -3.38
CA ASP A 197 -5.24 -8.67 -4.15
C ASP A 197 -6.33 -7.64 -3.78
N TYR A 198 -6.28 -7.06 -2.56
CA TYR A 198 -7.30 -6.17 -1.97
C TYR A 198 -8.71 -6.80 -1.83
N ILE A 199 -8.91 -7.99 -2.41
CA ILE A 199 -10.13 -8.78 -2.37
C ILE A 199 -9.99 -9.88 -1.31
N LYS A 200 -9.06 -10.83 -1.52
CA LYS A 200 -8.83 -11.94 -0.58
C LYS A 200 -8.05 -11.50 0.66
N ASP A 201 -7.05 -10.64 0.45
CA ASP A 201 -6.19 -10.09 1.48
C ASP A 201 -6.20 -8.57 1.37
N LEU A 202 -6.53 -7.89 2.48
CA LEU A 202 -6.56 -6.44 2.53
C LEU A 202 -5.88 -5.95 3.80
N THR A 203 -4.82 -5.16 3.62
CA THR A 203 -4.16 -4.44 4.70
C THR A 203 -4.49 -2.95 4.59
N LEU A 204 -5.05 -2.38 5.66
CA LEU A 204 -5.24 -0.94 5.86
C LEU A 204 -4.17 -0.39 6.79
N LEU A 205 -3.65 0.78 6.44
CA LEU A 205 -2.68 1.55 7.21
C LEU A 205 -3.33 2.83 7.71
N ALA A 206 -3.07 3.21 8.95
CA ALA A 206 -3.24 4.58 9.42
C ALA A 206 -1.87 5.27 9.39
N VAL A 207 -1.77 6.38 8.66
CA VAL A 207 -0.51 7.08 8.38
C VAL A 207 -0.61 8.53 8.81
N VAL A 208 0.37 9.01 9.57
CA VAL A 208 0.51 10.43 9.96
C VAL A 208 1.64 11.10 9.21
N GLY A 209 1.53 12.40 8.96
CA GLY A 209 2.52 13.20 8.25
C GLY A 209 2.28 13.27 6.74
N GLU A 210 3.23 13.86 6.02
CA GLU A 210 3.03 14.22 4.62
C GLU A 210 2.99 13.02 3.66
N PHE A 211 2.24 13.18 2.56
CA PHE A 211 2.13 12.17 1.51
C PHE A 211 3.51 11.80 0.93
N GLY A 212 3.87 10.52 1.10
CA GLY A 212 5.16 9.97 0.69
C GLY A 212 6.23 9.93 1.77
N PHE A 213 6.03 10.60 2.91
CA PHE A 213 6.93 10.58 4.08
C PHE A 213 6.24 10.13 5.37
N GLY A 214 4.93 9.87 5.30
CA GLY A 214 4.17 9.55 6.49
C GLY A 214 4.61 8.29 7.22
N LYS A 215 4.44 8.31 8.54
CA LYS A 215 4.73 7.23 9.48
C LYS A 215 3.49 6.38 9.71
N VAL A 216 3.63 5.05 9.62
CA VAL A 216 2.54 4.12 9.92
C VAL A 216 2.36 4.03 11.44
N VAL A 217 1.16 4.38 11.91
CA VAL A 217 0.79 4.38 13.34
C VAL A 217 -0.19 3.28 13.69
N ALA A 218 -0.88 2.70 12.71
CA ALA A 218 -1.63 1.47 12.89
C ALA A 218 -1.66 0.65 11.60
N VAL A 219 -1.73 -0.67 11.76
CA VAL A 219 -1.92 -1.65 10.70
C VAL A 219 -3.11 -2.52 11.08
N ALA A 220 -4.02 -2.74 10.14
CA ALA A 220 -5.11 -3.68 10.29
C ALA A 220 -5.23 -4.48 9.01
N GLU A 221 -5.38 -5.78 9.10
CA GLU A 221 -5.56 -6.62 7.93
C GLU A 221 -6.73 -7.59 8.09
N TYR A 222 -7.25 -8.04 6.97
CA TYR A 222 -7.98 -9.30 6.90
C TYR A 222 -7.32 -10.25 5.89
N LEU A 223 -7.35 -11.54 6.19
CA LEU A 223 -6.95 -12.61 5.28
C LEU A 223 -8.09 -13.61 5.12
N LEU A 224 -8.49 -13.90 3.88
CA LEU A 224 -9.57 -14.83 3.59
C LEU A 224 -9.15 -16.28 3.87
N ASP A 225 -9.93 -16.99 4.68
CA ASP A 225 -9.96 -18.46 4.71
C ASP A 225 -10.92 -18.95 3.61
N PRO A 226 -10.41 -19.44 2.46
CA PRO A 226 -11.25 -19.85 1.35
C PRO A 226 -12.11 -21.08 1.68
N ALA A 227 -11.72 -21.90 2.66
CA ALA A 227 -12.49 -23.08 3.05
C ALA A 227 -13.76 -22.70 3.82
N LYS A 228 -13.73 -21.58 4.56
CA LYS A 228 -14.85 -21.11 5.39
C LYS A 228 -15.61 -19.93 4.78
N ASN A 229 -15.03 -19.24 3.79
CA ASN A 229 -15.46 -17.93 3.30
C ASN A 229 -15.57 -16.89 4.44
N MET A 230 -14.62 -16.93 5.37
CA MET A 230 -14.52 -16.01 6.50
C MET A 230 -13.14 -15.38 6.47
N ALA A 231 -13.02 -14.10 6.85
CA ALA A 231 -11.71 -13.45 6.89
C ALA A 231 -11.20 -13.30 8.33
N GLU A 232 -9.97 -13.76 8.56
CA GLU A 232 -9.26 -13.54 9.82
C GLU A 232 -8.76 -12.11 9.88
N VAL A 233 -9.11 -11.37 10.94
CA VAL A 233 -8.67 -10.01 11.15
C VAL A 233 -7.57 -9.91 12.19
N ALA A 234 -6.59 -9.04 11.93
CA ALA A 234 -5.51 -8.76 12.86
C ALA A 234 -5.12 -7.28 12.88
N PHE A 235 -4.69 -6.78 14.05
CA PHE A 235 -4.50 -5.35 14.30
C PHE A 235 -3.22 -5.07 15.10
N SER A 236 -2.54 -3.98 14.76
CA SER A 236 -1.53 -3.35 15.60
C SER A 236 -1.71 -1.84 15.60
N VAL A 237 -1.62 -1.21 16.78
CA VAL A 237 -1.73 0.24 16.94
C VAL A 237 -0.57 0.68 17.82
N ALA A 238 0.20 1.67 17.35
CA ALA A 238 1.30 2.24 18.10
C ALA A 238 0.79 2.79 19.44
N LYS A 239 1.58 2.62 20.50
CA LYS A 239 1.20 2.95 21.88
C LYS A 239 0.57 4.33 22.05
N ASP A 240 1.21 5.35 21.49
CA ASP A 240 0.76 6.75 21.57
C ASP A 240 -0.58 7.01 20.85
N TRP A 241 -1.04 6.04 20.06
CA TRP A 241 -2.27 6.06 19.28
C TRP A 241 -3.34 5.07 19.78
N GLN A 242 -3.01 4.27 20.79
CA GLN A 242 -3.98 3.37 21.41
C GLN A 242 -5.03 4.17 22.20
N GLY A 243 -6.25 3.63 22.28
CA GLY A 243 -7.36 4.29 22.97
C GLY A 243 -8.00 5.47 22.21
N LYS A 244 -7.40 5.93 21.11
CA LYS A 244 -7.90 7.06 20.29
C LYS A 244 -8.91 6.66 19.21
N GLY A 245 -9.46 5.45 19.26
CA GLY A 245 -10.48 4.98 18.33
C GLY A 245 -9.98 4.45 16.97
N LEU A 246 -8.68 4.51 16.65
CA LEU A 246 -8.12 4.02 15.39
C LEU A 246 -8.49 2.58 15.07
N GLY A 247 -8.41 1.68 16.05
CA GLY A 247 -8.80 0.28 15.86
C GLY A 247 -10.24 0.13 15.38
N LYS A 248 -11.17 0.93 15.95
CA LYS A 248 -12.60 0.90 15.58
C LYS A 248 -12.82 1.41 14.15
N ILE A 249 -12.11 2.48 13.76
CA ILE A 249 -12.16 3.03 12.40
C ILE A 249 -11.68 1.97 11.39
N LEU A 250 -10.54 1.34 11.67
CA LEU A 250 -9.97 0.30 10.80
C LEU A 250 -10.86 -0.94 10.73
N MET A 251 -11.38 -1.43 11.87
CA MET A 251 -12.30 -2.57 11.93
C MET A 251 -13.54 -2.32 11.07
N LYS A 252 -14.14 -1.13 11.18
CA LYS A 252 -15.31 -0.76 10.37
C LYS A 252 -14.98 -0.84 8.87
N LYS A 253 -13.89 -0.20 8.43
CA LYS A 253 -13.49 -0.21 7.01
C LYS A 253 -13.17 -1.61 6.49
N LEU A 254 -12.47 -2.44 7.28
CA LEU A 254 -12.21 -3.83 6.92
C LEU A 254 -13.51 -4.62 6.79
N SER A 255 -14.46 -4.47 7.72
CA SER A 255 -15.74 -5.16 7.66
C SER A 255 -16.58 -4.75 6.43
N GLU A 256 -16.58 -3.47 6.08
CA GLU A 256 -17.26 -2.95 4.89
C GLU A 256 -16.62 -3.50 3.61
N ALA A 257 -15.29 -3.47 3.52
CA ALA A 257 -14.55 -4.00 2.37
C ALA A 257 -14.75 -5.52 2.22
N ALA A 258 -14.64 -6.29 3.30
CA ALA A 258 -14.86 -7.74 3.29
C ALA A 258 -16.27 -8.09 2.80
N ARG A 259 -17.29 -7.37 3.29
CA ARG A 259 -18.68 -7.56 2.87
C ARG A 259 -18.88 -7.25 1.39
N GLU A 260 -18.32 -6.16 0.90
CA GLU A 260 -18.41 -5.79 -0.53
C GLU A 260 -17.69 -6.78 -1.44
N ASN A 261 -16.63 -7.42 -0.94
CA ASN A 261 -15.91 -8.48 -1.63
C ASN A 261 -16.59 -9.87 -1.51
N GLY A 262 -17.79 -9.96 -0.92
CA GLY A 262 -18.56 -11.21 -0.84
C GLY A 262 -18.10 -12.19 0.24
N ILE A 263 -17.25 -11.75 1.17
CA ILE A 263 -16.82 -12.55 2.32
C ILE A 263 -17.99 -12.66 3.31
N ALA A 264 -18.24 -13.84 3.88
CA ALA A 264 -19.43 -14.09 4.69
C ALA A 264 -19.37 -13.52 6.11
N GLY A 265 -18.16 -13.26 6.63
CA GLY A 265 -17.97 -12.77 7.99
C GLY A 265 -16.51 -12.66 8.38
N LEU A 266 -16.28 -12.34 9.66
CA LEU A 266 -14.96 -12.13 10.23
C LEU A 266 -14.68 -13.14 11.35
N THR A 267 -13.41 -13.49 11.49
CA THR A 267 -12.86 -14.25 12.62
C THR A 267 -11.68 -13.50 13.22
N ALA A 268 -11.43 -13.67 14.50
CA ALA A 268 -10.23 -13.17 15.16
C ALA A 268 -9.79 -14.14 16.24
N TYR A 269 -8.50 -14.45 16.25
CA TYR A 269 -7.88 -15.17 17.35
C TYR A 269 -7.26 -14.14 18.29
N THR A 270 -7.38 -14.35 19.61
CA THR A 270 -6.73 -13.50 20.60
C THR A 270 -6.55 -14.20 21.93
N LEU A 271 -5.58 -13.78 22.75
CA LEU A 271 -5.46 -14.25 24.12
C LEU A 271 -6.64 -13.78 24.98
N PRO A 272 -7.08 -14.57 25.98
CA PRO A 272 -8.12 -14.15 26.94
C PRO A 272 -7.85 -12.81 27.64
N GLY A 273 -6.57 -12.50 27.89
CA GLY A 273 -6.14 -11.25 28.53
C GLY A 273 -6.21 -10.02 27.62
N ASN A 274 -6.32 -10.17 26.30
CA ASN A 274 -6.33 -9.06 25.36
C ASN A 274 -7.73 -8.43 25.25
N GLN A 275 -8.09 -7.72 26.32
CA GLN A 275 -9.38 -7.03 26.43
C GLN A 275 -9.54 -5.92 25.37
N GLY A 276 -8.43 -5.39 24.83
CA GLY A 276 -8.45 -4.45 23.71
C GLY A 276 -9.08 -5.06 22.47
N MET A 277 -8.57 -6.22 22.02
CA MET A 277 -9.08 -6.91 20.84
C MET A 277 -10.51 -7.44 21.06
N ILE A 278 -10.80 -8.00 22.23
CA ILE A 278 -12.15 -8.50 22.55
C ILE A 278 -13.19 -7.36 22.49
N ARG A 279 -12.87 -6.20 23.08
CA ARG A 279 -13.76 -5.03 23.00
C ARG A 279 -13.87 -4.50 21.58
N LEU A 280 -12.76 -4.46 20.84
CA LEU A 280 -12.74 -4.00 19.45
C LEU A 280 -13.65 -4.87 18.56
N PHE A 281 -13.52 -6.19 18.61
CA PHE A 281 -14.37 -7.11 17.84
C PHE A 281 -15.85 -6.94 18.22
N LYS A 282 -16.14 -6.71 19.51
CA LYS A 282 -17.48 -6.39 20.03
C LYS A 282 -18.07 -5.06 19.60
N THR A 283 -17.33 -4.21 18.88
CA THR A 283 -17.88 -3.00 18.27
C THR A 283 -18.64 -3.26 16.97
N LEU A 284 -18.49 -4.45 16.39
CA LEU A 284 -19.21 -4.84 15.18
C LEU A 284 -20.71 -4.99 15.47
N PRO A 285 -21.60 -4.57 14.54
CA PRO A 285 -23.05 -4.62 14.71
C PRO A 285 -23.64 -6.03 14.48
N TYR A 286 -22.83 -7.07 14.63
CA TYR A 286 -23.17 -8.45 14.29
C TYR A 286 -23.19 -9.32 15.54
N LYS A 287 -23.92 -10.43 15.48
CA LYS A 287 -23.95 -11.43 16.54
C LYS A 287 -22.57 -12.10 16.64
N ILE A 288 -21.96 -11.99 17.81
CA ILE A 288 -20.61 -12.51 18.05
C ILE A 288 -20.68 -13.84 18.78
N ARG A 289 -20.00 -14.83 18.22
CA ARG A 289 -19.70 -16.10 18.86
C ARG A 289 -18.29 -16.04 19.46
N THR A 290 -18.15 -16.59 20.67
CA THR A 290 -16.87 -16.70 21.36
C THR A 290 -16.63 -18.16 21.69
N VAL A 291 -15.50 -18.71 21.24
CA VAL A 291 -15.09 -20.10 21.48
C VAL A 291 -13.70 -20.09 22.12
N TYR A 292 -13.52 -20.88 23.19
CA TYR A 292 -12.22 -21.11 23.77
C TYR A 292 -11.55 -22.28 23.05
N ASP A 293 -10.36 -22.07 22.52
CA ASP A 293 -9.55 -23.07 21.83
C ASP A 293 -8.16 -23.11 22.46
N GLY A 294 -7.98 -24.01 23.44
CA GLY A 294 -6.76 -24.09 24.23
C GLY A 294 -6.44 -22.78 24.97
N GLU A 295 -5.32 -22.15 24.62
CA GLU A 295 -4.84 -20.90 25.24
C GLU A 295 -5.36 -19.63 24.56
N VAL A 296 -6.07 -19.77 23.42
CA VAL A 296 -6.62 -18.64 22.66
C VAL A 296 -8.16 -18.64 22.68
N ILE A 297 -8.72 -17.47 22.39
CA ILE A 297 -10.13 -17.26 22.15
C ILE A 297 -10.32 -16.98 20.67
N GLU A 298 -11.21 -17.73 20.03
CA GLU A 298 -11.77 -17.39 18.73
C GLU A 298 -13.02 -16.53 18.91
N LEU A 299 -13.01 -15.35 18.28
CA LEU A 299 -14.17 -14.48 18.11
C LEU A 299 -14.61 -14.56 16.66
N SER A 300 -15.90 -14.77 16.41
CA SER A 300 -16.43 -14.83 15.04
C SER A 300 -17.81 -14.19 14.92
N CYS A 301 -18.09 -13.62 13.75
CA CYS A 301 -19.40 -13.09 13.40
C CYS A 301 -19.66 -13.21 11.90
N LYS A 302 -20.91 -13.46 11.50
CA LYS A 302 -21.34 -13.40 10.11
C LYS A 302 -22.06 -12.09 9.81
N PHE A 303 -21.92 -11.58 8.58
CA PHE A 303 -22.50 -10.30 8.20
C PHE A 303 -24.02 -10.34 7.98
N ASP A 304 -24.61 -11.52 7.84
CA ASP A 304 -26.06 -11.75 7.73
C ASP A 304 -26.76 -11.87 9.10
N GLU A 305 -25.99 -11.98 10.20
CA GLU A 305 -26.48 -12.11 11.57
C GLU A 305 -26.30 -10.79 12.34
N LEU A 306 -27.28 -9.88 12.28
CA LEU A 306 -27.28 -8.64 13.07
C LEU A 306 -27.49 -8.90 14.57
N ALA A 307 -26.88 -8.05 15.42
CA ALA A 307 -26.98 -8.11 16.89
C ALA A 307 -28.24 -7.47 17.46
#